data_AF-A0A920SIC9-F1
#
_entry.id   AF-A0A920SIC9-F1
#
_cell.length_a   1.000
_cell.length_b   1.000
_cell.length_c   1.000
_cell.angle_alpha   90.00
_cell.angle_beta   90.00
_cell.angle_gamma   90.00
#
_symmetry.space_group_name_H-M   'P 1'
#
loop_
_entity.id
_entity.type
_entity.pdbx_description
1 polymer ?
#
loop_
_entity_poly.entity_id
_entity_poly.type
_entity_poly.pdbx_seq_one_letter_code
_entity_poly.pdbx_strand_id
1 'polypeptide(L)'
;MSPIPTPDQGQHDVDLHPDAVAGAAWMVRADLFAELRGFDPDGVDGTGHLEFCQRARAAGAAVAVVPSAVARRVGVPDSVRHPPTWCGQCSDYVA
;
A
#
# COMPACT_ATOMS: atom_id res chain seq x y z
N MET A 1 -3.12 33.15 2.84
CA MET A 1 -4.37 32.37 2.67
C MET A 1 -3.94 30.92 2.49
N SER A 2 -3.90 30.11 3.56
CA SER A 2 -3.53 28.69 3.44
C SER A 2 -4.67 27.95 2.74
N PRO A 3 -4.40 27.03 1.79
CA PRO A 3 -5.46 26.26 1.17
C PRO A 3 -6.14 25.40 2.24
N ILE A 4 -7.47 25.42 2.25
CA ILE A 4 -8.26 24.48 3.02
C ILE A 4 -7.85 23.05 2.63
N PRO A 5 -7.67 22.11 3.58
CA PRO A 5 -7.46 20.72 3.22
C PRO A 5 -8.66 20.29 2.37
N THR A 6 -8.38 19.65 1.23
CA THR A 6 -9.43 19.10 0.39
C THR A 6 -10.27 18.16 1.26
N PRO A 7 -11.59 18.37 1.36
CA PRO A 7 -12.44 17.45 2.08
C PRO A 7 -12.32 16.09 1.41
N ASP A 8 -12.21 15.04 2.23
CA ASP A 8 -12.19 13.65 1.76
C ASP A 8 -13.39 13.43 0.83
N GLN A 9 -13.12 13.19 -0.45
CA GLN A 9 -14.13 12.98 -1.49
C GLN A 9 -14.71 11.57 -1.47
N GLY A 10 -14.36 10.76 -0.45
CA GLY A 10 -14.70 9.35 -0.42
C GLY A 10 -14.00 8.53 -1.50
N GLN A 11 -12.93 9.07 -2.11
CA GLN A 11 -12.10 8.33 -3.06
C GLN A 11 -11.40 7.09 -2.43
N HIS A 12 -11.45 6.98 -1.10
CA HIS A 12 -10.96 5.85 -0.30
C HIS A 12 -12.09 4.97 0.27
N ASP A 13 -13.36 5.35 0.05
CA ASP A 13 -14.53 4.69 0.65
C ASP A 13 -15.11 3.58 -0.25
N VAL A 14 -14.53 3.37 -1.43
CA VAL A 14 -14.92 2.31 -2.37
C VAL A 14 -14.07 1.06 -2.17
N ASP A 15 -14.62 -0.11 -2.53
CA ASP A 15 -13.86 -1.36 -2.65
C ASP A 15 -12.78 -1.19 -3.74
N LEU A 16 -11.60 -0.74 -3.32
CA LEU A 16 -10.48 -0.48 -4.21
C LEU A 16 -9.87 -1.83 -4.63
N HIS A 17 -9.74 -2.04 -5.93
CA HIS A 17 -9.06 -3.19 -6.52
C HIS A 17 -7.74 -2.73 -7.16
N PRO A 18 -6.72 -2.36 -6.37
CA PRO A 18 -5.48 -1.82 -6.91
C PRO A 18 -4.61 -2.91 -7.53
N ASP A 19 -3.61 -2.50 -8.30
CA ASP A 19 -2.63 -3.43 -8.87
C ASP A 19 -1.74 -4.08 -7.81
N ALA A 20 -1.50 -3.38 -6.69
CA ALA A 20 -0.77 -3.84 -5.52
C ALA A 20 -1.15 -3.02 -4.28
N VAL A 21 -0.87 -3.54 -3.08
CA VAL A 21 -1.09 -2.86 -1.78
C VAL A 21 0.22 -2.67 -1.04
N ALA A 22 0.35 -1.60 -0.23
CA ALA A 22 1.55 -1.37 0.56
C ALA A 22 1.81 -2.49 1.58
N GLY A 23 3.06 -2.95 1.70
CA GLY A 23 3.43 -4.12 2.51
C GLY A 23 3.35 -3.96 4.03
N ALA A 24 2.71 -2.91 4.57
CA ALA A 24 2.67 -2.67 6.01
C ALA A 24 1.80 -3.66 6.79
N ALA A 25 0.64 -4.03 6.23
CA ALA A 25 -0.27 -5.02 6.78
C ALA A 25 -1.20 -5.51 5.67
N TRP A 26 -1.28 -6.82 5.51
CA TRP A 26 -2.08 -7.47 4.47
C TRP A 26 -2.33 -8.93 4.85
N MET A 27 -3.34 -9.51 4.22
CA MET A 27 -3.76 -10.89 4.44
C MET A 27 -3.89 -11.59 3.11
N VAL A 28 -3.41 -12.82 3.03
CA VAL A 28 -3.48 -13.67 1.85
C VAL A 28 -3.89 -15.06 2.29
N ARG A 29 -4.62 -15.79 1.43
CA ARG A 29 -4.89 -17.20 1.70
C ARG A 29 -3.57 -17.97 1.74
N ALA A 30 -3.41 -18.84 2.74
CA ALA A 30 -2.17 -19.57 2.95
C ALA A 30 -1.84 -20.50 1.77
N ASP A 31 -2.85 -21.11 1.15
CA ASP A 31 -2.69 -21.98 -0.02
C ASP A 31 -2.19 -21.20 -1.24
N LEU A 32 -2.78 -20.04 -1.54
CA LEU A 32 -2.34 -19.16 -2.61
C LEU A 32 -0.90 -18.66 -2.39
N PHE A 33 -0.54 -18.29 -1.16
CA PHE A 33 0.83 -17.87 -0.84
C PHE A 33 1.83 -19.01 -1.09
N ALA A 34 1.47 -20.24 -0.72
CA ALA A 34 2.30 -21.42 -0.97
C ALA A 34 2.38 -21.79 -2.46
N GLU A 35 1.27 -21.72 -3.19
CA GLU A 35 1.20 -21.95 -4.64
C GLU A 35 2.09 -20.98 -5.41
N LEU A 36 2.05 -19.71 -5.01
CA LEU A 36 2.92 -18.66 -5.53
C LEU A 36 4.32 -18.68 -4.91
N ARG A 37 4.70 -19.68 -4.10
CA ARG A 37 6.05 -19.81 -3.53
C ARG A 37 6.51 -18.60 -2.70
N GLY A 38 5.58 -17.85 -2.10
CA GLY A 38 5.87 -16.70 -1.26
C GLY A 38 6.59 -15.55 -1.99
N PHE A 39 7.45 -14.83 -1.27
CA PHE A 39 8.27 -13.75 -1.84
C PHE A 39 9.49 -14.30 -2.56
N ASP A 40 9.91 -13.57 -3.60
CA ASP A 40 11.21 -13.77 -4.22
C ASP A 40 12.33 -13.47 -3.20
N PRO A 41 13.16 -14.45 -2.81
CA PRO A 41 14.26 -14.23 -1.87
C PRO A 41 15.39 -13.39 -2.46
N ASP A 42 15.48 -13.29 -3.79
CA ASP A 42 16.50 -12.51 -4.50
C ASP A 42 15.99 -11.09 -4.88
N GLY A 43 14.76 -10.77 -4.47
CA GLY A 43 14.10 -9.49 -4.75
C GLY A 43 14.66 -8.32 -3.93
N VAL A 44 14.24 -7.11 -4.28
CA VAL A 44 14.61 -5.90 -3.52
C VAL A 44 13.93 -5.92 -2.16
N ASP A 45 14.72 -5.72 -1.11
CA ASP A 45 14.25 -5.67 0.27
C ASP A 45 13.10 -4.69 0.45
N GLY A 46 12.01 -5.17 1.05
CA GLY A 46 10.83 -4.36 1.35
C GLY A 46 9.86 -4.17 0.18
N THR A 47 10.19 -4.59 -1.05
CA THR A 47 9.27 -4.45 -2.21
C THR A 47 8.63 -5.75 -2.67
N GLY A 48 8.98 -6.90 -2.06
CA GLY A 48 8.46 -8.22 -2.46
C GLY A 48 6.93 -8.33 -2.50
N HIS A 49 6.22 -7.50 -1.73
CA HIS A 49 4.76 -7.42 -1.75
C HIS A 49 4.19 -6.92 -3.10
N LEU A 50 4.91 -6.03 -3.81
CA LEU A 50 4.47 -5.52 -5.11
C LEU A 50 4.50 -6.62 -6.17
N GLU A 51 5.64 -7.30 -6.26
CA GLU A 51 5.88 -8.42 -7.16
C GLU A 51 4.89 -9.56 -6.89
N PHE A 52 4.68 -9.90 -5.61
CA PHE A 52 3.70 -10.92 -5.22
C PHE A 52 2.27 -10.57 -5.68
N CYS A 53 1.83 -9.31 -5.52
CA CYS A 53 0.50 -8.88 -5.98
C CYS A 53 0.32 -9.03 -7.49
N GLN A 54 1.37 -8.74 -8.27
CA GLN A 54 1.35 -8.90 -9.72
C GLN A 54 1.21 -10.38 -10.11
N ARG A 55 1.98 -11.28 -9.48
CA ARG A 55 1.85 -12.73 -9.72
C ARG A 55 0.49 -13.28 -9.29
N ALA A 56 -0.03 -12.84 -8.15
CA ALA A 56 -1.34 -13.24 -7.68
C ALA A 56 -2.44 -12.86 -8.68
N ARG A 57 -2.39 -11.64 -9.22
CA ARG A 57 -3.30 -11.21 -10.27
C ARG A 57 -3.15 -11.98 -11.58
N ALA A 58 -1.92 -12.27 -12.00
CA ALA A 58 -1.67 -13.12 -13.17
C ALA A 58 -2.24 -14.54 -12.99
N ALA A 59 -2.32 -15.03 -11.75
CA ALA A 59 -2.98 -16.29 -11.39
C ALA A 59 -4.51 -16.17 -11.21
N GLY A 60 -5.10 -15.00 -11.46
CA GLY A 60 -6.55 -14.76 -11.36
C GLY A 60 -7.07 -14.40 -9.97
N ALA A 61 -6.18 -14.18 -8.99
CA ALA A 61 -6.59 -13.67 -7.68
C ALA A 61 -6.86 -12.15 -7.72
N ALA A 62 -7.77 -11.71 -6.86
CA ALA A 62 -8.03 -10.28 -6.66
C ALA A 62 -7.08 -9.70 -5.60
N VAL A 63 -6.66 -8.47 -5.81
CA VAL A 63 -6.03 -7.63 -4.80
C VAL A 63 -7.04 -6.54 -4.45
N ALA A 64 -7.34 -6.38 -3.16
CA ALA A 64 -8.34 -5.43 -2.69
C ALA A 64 -7.87 -4.71 -1.41
N VAL A 65 -8.30 -3.45 -1.26
CA VAL A 65 -8.25 -2.75 0.02
C VAL A 65 -9.63 -2.88 0.65
N VAL A 66 -9.66 -3.36 1.89
CA VAL A 66 -10.89 -3.49 2.67
C VAL A 66 -10.83 -2.43 3.79
N PRO A 67 -11.57 -1.30 3.69
CA PRO A 67 -11.44 -0.20 4.65
C PRO A 67 -11.73 -0.58 6.10
N SER A 68 -12.57 -1.60 6.31
CA SER A 68 -12.87 -2.15 7.64
C SER A 68 -11.75 -3.04 8.22
N ALA A 69 -10.78 -3.46 7.41
CA ALA A 69 -9.63 -4.27 7.85
C ALA A 69 -8.48 -3.38 8.32
N VAL A 70 -8.54 -2.97 9.59
CA VAL A 70 -7.59 -2.03 10.19
C VAL A 70 -6.50 -2.75 10.98
N ALA A 71 -5.24 -2.40 10.73
CA ALA A 71 -4.08 -2.86 11.50
C ALA A 71 -3.19 -1.68 11.92
N ARG A 72 -2.54 -1.79 13.09
CA ARG A 72 -1.63 -0.76 13.60
C ARG A 72 -0.17 -1.18 13.40
N ARG A 73 0.58 -0.37 12.65
CA ARG A 73 2.05 -0.52 12.53
C ARG A 73 2.73 0.03 13.78
N VAL A 74 3.63 -0.75 14.38
CA VAL A 74 4.42 -0.36 15.57
C VAL A 74 5.90 -0.28 15.17
N GLY A 75 6.63 0.71 15.68
CA GLY A 75 8.09 0.82 15.49
C GLY A 75 8.53 1.38 14.13
N VAL A 76 7.70 2.19 13.46
CA VAL A 76 8.12 2.91 12.24
C VAL A 76 9.18 3.95 12.62
N PRO A 77 10.38 3.94 12.03
CA PRO A 77 11.36 5.01 12.24
C PRO A 77 10.78 6.35 11.75
N ASP A 78 11.06 7.43 12.47
CA ASP A 78 10.49 8.76 12.17
C ASP A 78 10.77 9.23 10.73
N SER A 79 11.80 8.71 10.08
CA SER A 79 12.13 8.98 8.68
C SER A 79 11.09 8.51 7.66
N VAL A 80 10.28 7.51 7.99
CA VAL A 80 9.16 7.01 7.15
C VAL A 80 7.83 7.60 7.61
N ARG A 81 7.80 8.18 8.81
CA ARG A 81 6.66 8.93 9.30
C ARG A 81 6.72 10.31 8.66
N HIS A 82 5.94 10.52 7.60
CA HIS A 82 5.71 11.87 7.15
C HIS A 82 5.12 12.68 8.32
N PRO A 83 5.76 13.77 8.75
CA PRO A 83 5.16 14.64 9.74
C PRO A 83 3.83 15.14 9.16
N PRO A 84 2.79 15.37 9.99
CA PRO A 84 1.51 15.90 9.51
C PRO A 84 1.62 17.29 8.85
N THR A 85 2.82 17.89 8.83
CA THR A 85 3.16 19.11 8.12
C THR A 85 3.46 18.87 6.64
N TRP A 86 2.59 18.16 5.92
CA TRP A 86 2.55 18.21 4.44
C TRP A 86 1.66 19.37 3.97
N CYS A 87 1.98 20.57 4.46
CA CYS A 87 1.37 21.81 4.01
C CYS A 87 2.51 22.81 3.78
N GLY A 88 3.36 22.59 2.77
CA GLY A 88 4.45 23.53 2.51
C GLY A 88 5.44 23.26 1.37
N GLN A 89 5.64 22.02 0.88
CA GLN A 89 6.80 21.72 0.00
C GLN A 89 6.52 20.98 -1.32
N CYS A 90 5.29 20.97 -1.85
CA CYS A 90 5.03 20.40 -3.19
C CYS A 90 5.25 21.40 -4.35
N SER A 91 6.35 22.16 -4.37
CA SER A 91 6.63 23.08 -5.51
C SER A 91 7.69 22.60 -6.49
N ASP A 92 8.52 21.59 -6.17
CA ASP A 92 9.73 21.33 -6.98
C ASP A 92 9.76 19.95 -7.66
N TYR A 93 8.61 19.32 -7.90
CA TYR A 93 8.55 18.04 -8.63
C TYR A 93 7.46 18.03 -9.73
N VAL A 94 7.48 19.04 -10.58
CA VAL A 94 6.99 18.93 -11.97
C VAL A 94 7.95 19.72 -12.85
N ALA A 95 8.85 19.00 -13.53
CA ALA A 95 9.51 19.44 -14.74
C ALA A 95 9.06 18.50 -15.87
#